data_AF-A0A1R4A4A9-F1
#
_entry.id   AF-A0A1R4A4A9-F1
#
_cell.length_a   1.000
_cell.length_b   1.000
_cell.length_c   1.000
_cell.angle_alpha   90.00
_cell.angle_beta   90.00
_cell.angle_gamma   90.00
#
_symmetry.space_group_name_H-M   'P 1'
#
loop_
_entity.id
_entity.type
_entity.pdbx_description
1 polymer ?
#
loop_
_entity_poly.entity_id
_entity_poly.type
_entity_poly.pdbx_seq_one_letter_code
_entity_poly.pdbx_strand_id
1 'polypeptide(L)'
;MPTVRCAMSREREFLQQVLPNNPSAVAFCETVFEISQVLDDLIDGDAQLDQGTVIRAFWRALIDLPDNPFYRQHEPFLRPQLATALQDWTDSVTLERSGDEHDRHLAFVLRDQLSGVVVQCVRLVGGYELMRQVGPTVRRFFHDELLSDYVAGFERPVDGDDDQAPAPETDHVYPEDVSESLQEDKA
;
A
#
# COMPACT_ATOMS: atom_id res chain seq x y z
N MET A 1 7.24 -2.27 24.94
CA MET A 1 6.85 -1.79 23.60
C MET A 1 6.59 -0.28 23.61
N PRO A 2 7.60 0.56 23.30
CA PRO A 2 7.44 2.01 23.11
C PRO A 2 7.45 2.47 21.64
N THR A 3 7.80 1.59 20.68
CA THR A 3 8.21 1.99 19.31
C THR A 3 7.04 2.38 18.40
N VAL A 4 5.91 1.66 18.45
CA VAL A 4 4.75 1.86 17.56
C VAL A 4 4.09 3.23 17.75
N ARG A 5 4.01 3.72 19.00
CA ARG A 5 3.43 5.06 19.29
C ARG A 5 4.27 6.21 18.73
N CYS A 6 5.57 6.02 18.55
CA CYS A 6 6.49 7.05 18.06
C CYS A 6 6.41 7.21 16.53
N ALA A 7 6.21 6.11 15.79
CA ALA A 7 6.04 6.13 14.34
C ALA A 7 4.74 6.83 13.92
N MET A 8 3.61 6.42 14.49
CA MET A 8 2.29 7.05 14.23
C MET A 8 2.26 8.56 14.55
N SER A 9 3.03 8.99 15.56
CA SER A 9 3.13 10.41 15.90
C SER A 9 3.88 11.21 14.84
N ARG A 10 4.95 10.65 14.25
CA ARG A 10 5.73 11.28 13.17
C ARG A 10 4.94 11.34 11.86
N GLU A 11 4.23 10.28 11.51
CA GLU A 11 3.38 10.24 10.31
C GLU A 11 2.27 11.29 10.37
N ARG A 12 1.57 11.37 11.50
CA ARG A 12 0.53 12.39 11.71
C ARG A 12 1.09 13.81 11.61
N GLU A 13 2.23 14.08 12.26
CA GLU A 13 2.89 15.39 12.17
C GLU A 13 3.27 15.73 10.73
N PHE A 14 3.80 14.77 9.98
CA PHE A 14 4.10 14.96 8.57
C PHE A 14 2.84 15.24 7.72
N LEU A 15 1.79 14.44 7.90
CA LEU A 15 0.50 14.64 7.22
C LEU A 15 -0.09 16.02 7.54
N GLN A 16 -0.01 16.49 8.78
CA GLN A 16 -0.46 17.83 9.17
C GLN A 16 0.34 18.95 8.48
N GLN A 17 1.63 18.73 8.21
CA GLN A 17 2.46 19.69 7.48
C GLN A 17 2.08 19.75 5.99
N VAL A 18 1.86 18.61 5.35
CA VAL A 18 1.56 18.55 3.90
C VAL A 18 0.08 18.76 3.57
N LEU A 19 -0.83 18.61 4.55
CA LEU A 19 -2.27 18.85 4.44
C LEU A 19 -2.72 19.95 5.42
N PRO A 20 -2.21 21.20 5.29
CA PRO A 20 -2.42 22.25 6.27
C PRO A 20 -3.91 22.61 6.38
N ASN A 21 -4.38 22.80 7.62
CA ASN A 21 -5.76 23.17 7.94
C ASN A 21 -6.84 22.20 7.44
N ASN A 22 -6.49 20.94 7.12
CA ASN A 22 -7.46 19.93 6.69
C ASN A 22 -7.40 18.66 7.57
N PRO A 23 -7.96 18.70 8.79
CA PRO A 23 -7.90 17.56 9.71
C PRO A 23 -8.67 16.33 9.18
N SER A 24 -9.71 16.53 8.36
CA SER A 24 -10.44 15.41 7.73
C SER A 24 -9.61 14.70 6.66
N ALA A 25 -8.76 15.41 5.92
CA ALA A 25 -7.81 14.80 4.97
C ALA A 25 -6.73 14.01 5.71
N VAL A 26 -6.21 14.55 6.82
CA VAL A 26 -5.26 13.81 7.68
C VAL A 26 -5.90 12.52 8.20
N ALA A 27 -7.11 12.62 8.77
CA ALA A 27 -7.84 11.45 9.27
C ALA A 27 -8.16 10.43 8.16
N PHE A 28 -8.41 10.90 6.92
CA PHE A 28 -8.56 10.03 5.76
C PHE A 28 -7.29 9.23 5.48
N CYS A 29 -6.13 9.89 5.39
CA CYS A 29 -4.84 9.22 5.17
C CYS A 29 -4.50 8.22 6.30
N GLU A 30 -4.68 8.62 7.57
CA GLU A 30 -4.48 7.74 8.72
C GLU A 30 -5.37 6.48 8.62
N THR A 31 -6.66 6.66 8.29
CA THR A 31 -7.60 5.53 8.16
C THR A 31 -7.17 4.58 7.05
N VAL A 32 -6.72 5.10 5.90
CA VAL A 32 -6.23 4.29 4.78
C VAL A 32 -4.97 3.51 5.16
N PHE A 33 -4.02 4.14 5.84
CA PHE A 33 -2.79 3.47 6.28
C PHE A 33 -3.05 2.39 7.32
N GLU A 34 -3.97 2.63 8.25
CA GLU A 34 -4.34 1.62 9.24
C GLU A 34 -5.03 0.41 8.57
N ILE A 35 -5.83 0.63 7.52
CA ILE A 35 -6.42 -0.46 6.74
C ILE A 35 -5.33 -1.22 5.97
N SER A 36 -4.39 -0.51 5.33
CA SER A 36 -3.33 -1.15 4.52
C SER A 36 -2.36 -1.96 5.37
N GLN A 37 -1.97 -1.46 6.55
CA GLN A 37 -1.11 -2.21 7.48
C GLN A 37 -1.74 -3.55 7.89
N VAL A 38 -3.06 -3.55 8.18
CA VAL A 38 -3.76 -4.80 8.52
C VAL A 38 -3.87 -5.73 7.31
N LEU A 39 -3.99 -5.19 6.10
CA LEU A 39 -3.97 -5.99 4.87
C LEU A 39 -2.60 -6.65 4.66
N ASP A 40 -1.51 -5.89 4.78
CA ASP A 40 -0.13 -6.39 4.69
C ASP A 40 0.11 -7.50 5.72
N ASP A 41 -0.14 -7.22 7.00
CA ASP A 41 0.00 -8.18 8.11
C ASP A 41 -0.79 -9.49 7.87
N LEU A 42 -1.98 -9.41 7.25
CA LEU A 42 -2.81 -10.57 6.91
C LEU A 42 -2.22 -11.41 5.76
N ILE A 43 -1.58 -10.76 4.77
CA ILE A 43 -1.10 -11.41 3.55
C ILE A 43 0.34 -11.92 3.69
N ASP A 44 1.16 -11.26 4.51
CA ASP A 44 2.52 -11.71 4.85
C ASP A 44 2.50 -12.76 5.96
N GLY A 45 1.51 -12.70 6.87
CA GLY A 45 1.32 -13.71 7.91
C GLY A 45 2.45 -13.75 8.96
N ASP A 46 3.29 -12.73 9.01
CA ASP A 46 4.42 -12.58 9.93
C ASP A 46 4.04 -11.81 11.21
N ALA A 47 2.84 -11.25 11.27
CA ALA A 47 2.27 -10.57 12.42
C ALA A 47 1.13 -11.36 13.10
N GLN A 48 1.10 -11.35 14.43
CA GLN A 48 -0.04 -11.88 15.20
C GLN A 48 -1.15 -10.83 15.30
N LEU A 49 -2.17 -10.96 14.47
CA LEU A 49 -3.38 -10.12 14.52
C LEU A 49 -4.48 -10.76 15.38
N ASP A 50 -5.06 -9.99 16.29
CA ASP A 50 -6.28 -10.40 16.99
C ASP A 50 -7.53 -10.14 16.14
N GLN A 51 -8.59 -10.90 16.39
CA GLN A 51 -9.87 -10.79 15.67
C GLN A 51 -10.47 -9.38 15.73
N GLY A 52 -10.29 -8.66 16.85
CA GLY A 52 -10.80 -7.31 17.02
C GLY A 52 -10.09 -6.31 16.11
N THR A 53 -8.78 -6.46 15.89
CA THR A 53 -8.00 -5.65 14.95
C THR A 53 -8.51 -5.83 13.52
N VAL A 54 -8.71 -7.08 13.08
CA VAL A 54 -9.26 -7.38 11.75
C VAL A 54 -10.66 -6.79 11.59
N ILE A 55 -11.58 -7.05 12.54
CA ILE A 55 -12.95 -6.52 12.49
C ILE A 55 -12.95 -4.99 12.44
N ARG A 56 -12.06 -4.33 13.18
CA ARG A 56 -11.92 -2.86 13.16
C ARG A 56 -11.43 -2.35 11.82
N ALA A 57 -10.49 -3.02 11.15
CA ALA A 57 -10.03 -2.63 9.82
C ALA A 57 -11.17 -2.71 8.79
N PHE A 58 -11.98 -3.77 8.83
CA PHE A 58 -13.18 -3.88 7.98
C PHE A 58 -14.22 -2.81 8.30
N TRP A 59 -14.46 -2.51 9.59
CA TRP A 59 -15.35 -1.41 9.98
C TRP A 59 -14.86 -0.06 9.44
N ARG A 60 -13.56 0.22 9.56
CA ARG A 60 -12.95 1.43 9.01
C ARG A 60 -13.12 1.52 7.51
N ALA A 61 -12.86 0.43 6.78
CA ALA A 61 -12.97 0.40 5.33
C ALA A 61 -14.41 0.59 4.83
N LEU A 62 -15.38 -0.04 5.51
CA LEU A 62 -16.77 -0.08 5.05
C LEU A 62 -17.65 1.05 5.60
N ILE A 63 -17.30 1.59 6.77
CA ILE A 63 -18.13 2.56 7.51
C ILE A 63 -17.39 3.88 7.68
N ASP A 64 -16.25 3.90 8.37
CA ASP A 64 -15.61 5.16 8.77
C ASP A 64 -15.01 5.91 7.57
N LEU A 65 -14.41 5.19 6.62
CA LEU A 65 -13.81 5.76 5.42
C LEU A 65 -14.88 6.39 4.51
N PRO A 66 -16.01 5.74 4.17
CA PRO A 66 -17.13 6.38 3.49
C PRO A 66 -17.80 7.52 4.27
N ASP A 67 -17.71 7.56 5.60
CA ASP A 67 -18.27 8.65 6.41
C ASP A 67 -17.34 9.87 6.50
N ASN A 68 -16.03 9.71 6.23
CA ASN A 68 -15.06 10.78 6.29
C ASN A 68 -15.45 11.98 5.38
N PRO A 69 -15.60 13.21 5.91
CA PRO A 69 -16.06 14.36 5.13
C PRO A 69 -15.18 14.71 3.92
N PHE A 70 -13.86 14.57 4.05
CA PHE A 70 -12.91 14.83 2.96
C PHE A 70 -13.05 13.78 1.86
N TYR A 71 -13.14 12.50 2.25
CA TYR A 71 -13.37 11.42 1.30
C TYR A 71 -14.70 11.60 0.56
N ARG A 72 -15.80 11.87 1.27
CA ARG A 72 -17.11 12.10 0.64
C ARG A 72 -17.11 13.25 -0.36
N GLN A 73 -16.41 14.35 -0.03
CA GLN A 73 -16.30 15.50 -0.92
C GLN A 73 -15.49 15.19 -2.19
N HIS A 74 -14.48 14.32 -2.07
CA HIS A 74 -13.50 14.05 -3.13
C HIS A 74 -13.53 12.62 -3.67
N GLU A 75 -14.57 11.85 -3.34
CA GLU A 75 -14.71 10.43 -3.69
C GLU A 75 -14.48 10.17 -5.19
N PRO A 76 -15.01 10.98 -6.14
CA PRO A 76 -14.78 10.74 -7.57
C PRO A 76 -13.30 10.79 -7.99
N PHE A 77 -12.45 11.45 -7.19
CA PHE A 77 -11.00 11.52 -7.43
C PHE A 77 -10.23 10.48 -6.62
N LEU A 78 -10.66 10.21 -5.37
CA LEU A 78 -9.93 9.36 -4.44
C LEU A 78 -10.26 7.88 -4.62
N ARG A 79 -11.51 7.50 -4.87
CA ARG A 79 -11.91 6.10 -5.00
C ARG A 79 -11.18 5.38 -6.15
N PRO A 80 -11.03 5.98 -7.35
CA PRO A 80 -10.22 5.36 -8.42
C PRO A 80 -8.74 5.23 -8.04
N GLN A 81 -8.17 6.22 -7.34
CA GLN A 81 -6.77 6.18 -6.90
C GLN A 81 -6.52 5.09 -5.85
N LEU A 82 -7.45 4.90 -4.91
CA LEU A 82 -7.40 3.79 -3.95
C LEU A 82 -7.48 2.43 -4.64
N ALA A 83 -8.34 2.30 -5.66
CA ALA A 83 -8.44 1.07 -6.44
C ALA A 83 -7.13 0.76 -7.18
N THR A 84 -6.51 1.76 -7.80
CA THR A 84 -5.20 1.61 -8.44
C THR A 84 -4.12 1.24 -7.42
N ALA A 85 -4.04 1.93 -6.28
CA ALA A 85 -3.03 1.62 -5.27
C ALA A 85 -3.17 0.19 -4.70
N LEU A 86 -4.40 -0.29 -4.51
CA LEU A 86 -4.65 -1.67 -4.09
C LEU A 86 -4.25 -2.68 -5.17
N GLN A 87 -4.54 -2.40 -6.44
CA GLN A 87 -4.14 -3.26 -7.55
C GLN A 87 -2.61 -3.30 -7.68
N ASP A 88 -1.94 -2.15 -7.68
CA ASP A 88 -0.48 -2.04 -7.78
C ASP A 88 0.19 -2.80 -6.62
N TRP A 89 -0.35 -2.68 -5.41
CA TRP A 89 0.12 -3.47 -4.27
C TRP A 89 -0.09 -4.97 -4.47
N THR A 90 -1.25 -5.41 -4.96
CA THR A 90 -1.53 -6.83 -5.25
C THR A 90 -0.57 -7.40 -6.29
N ASP A 91 -0.28 -6.62 -7.33
CA ASP A 91 0.70 -6.97 -8.36
C ASP A 91 2.10 -7.06 -7.76
N SER A 92 2.46 -6.12 -6.87
CA SER A 92 3.76 -6.12 -6.18
C SER A 92 3.99 -7.39 -5.37
N VAL A 93 2.96 -7.89 -4.66
CA VAL A 93 3.03 -9.14 -3.88
C VAL A 93 3.29 -10.33 -4.80
N THR A 94 2.66 -10.35 -5.98
CA THR A 94 2.84 -11.43 -6.96
C THR A 94 4.24 -11.39 -7.57
N LEU A 95 4.71 -10.21 -7.97
CA LEU A 95 6.02 -10.00 -8.59
C LEU A 95 7.16 -10.27 -7.61
N GLU A 96 7.05 -9.85 -6.35
CA GLU A 96 8.06 -10.12 -5.32
C GLU A 96 8.31 -11.63 -5.12
N ARG A 97 7.23 -12.42 -5.21
CA ARG A 97 7.22 -13.87 -5.02
C ARG A 97 7.58 -14.67 -6.28
N SER A 98 7.77 -14.03 -7.44
CA SER A 98 8.10 -14.72 -8.70
C SER A 98 9.51 -15.31 -8.71
N GLY A 99 10.42 -14.74 -7.89
CA GLY A 99 11.83 -15.12 -7.83
C GLY A 99 12.72 -14.47 -8.88
N ASP A 100 12.16 -13.68 -9.80
CA ASP A 100 12.91 -12.92 -10.81
C ASP A 100 13.41 -11.58 -10.26
N GLU A 101 14.63 -11.18 -10.62
CA GLU A 101 15.26 -9.94 -10.14
C GLU A 101 14.55 -8.69 -10.70
N HIS A 102 14.14 -8.71 -11.96
CA HIS A 102 13.44 -7.59 -12.58
C HIS A 102 12.06 -7.41 -11.94
N ASP A 103 11.33 -8.49 -11.71
CA ASP A 103 10.04 -8.47 -11.02
C ASP A 103 10.17 -7.90 -9.60
N ARG A 104 11.23 -8.24 -8.84
CA ARG A 104 11.49 -7.63 -7.52
C ARG A 104 11.73 -6.13 -7.62
N HIS A 105 12.45 -5.66 -8.63
CA HIS A 105 12.61 -4.22 -8.84
C HIS A 105 11.28 -3.52 -9.14
N LEU A 106 10.38 -4.16 -9.88
CA LEU A 106 9.03 -3.65 -10.13
C LEU A 106 8.18 -3.64 -8.85
N ALA A 107 8.20 -4.75 -8.09
CA ALA A 107 7.49 -4.89 -6.83
C ALA A 107 7.87 -3.77 -5.84
N PHE A 108 9.17 -3.46 -5.73
CA PHE A 108 9.69 -2.39 -4.89
C PHE A 108 9.08 -1.00 -5.20
N VAL A 109 8.77 -0.72 -6.47
CA VAL A 109 8.17 0.55 -6.89
C VAL A 109 6.64 0.52 -6.72
N LEU A 110 6.01 -0.63 -6.99
CA LEU A 110 4.56 -0.78 -6.96
C LEU A 110 3.99 -0.86 -5.53
N ARG A 111 4.77 -1.36 -4.56
CA ARG A 111 4.28 -1.49 -3.17
C ARG A 111 3.99 -0.17 -2.46
N ASP A 112 4.55 0.96 -2.92
CA ASP A 112 4.38 2.30 -2.29
C ASP A 112 3.33 3.21 -2.98
N GLN A 113 2.37 2.65 -3.73
CA GLN A 113 1.44 3.51 -4.47
C GLN A 113 0.43 4.28 -3.60
N LEU A 114 0.29 3.93 -2.31
CA LEU A 114 -0.47 4.74 -1.34
C LEU A 114 0.14 6.13 -1.12
N SER A 115 1.45 6.32 -1.30
CA SER A 115 2.07 7.66 -1.26
C SER A 115 1.51 8.57 -2.36
N GLY A 116 1.11 7.99 -3.51
CA GLY A 116 0.41 8.69 -4.59
C GLY A 116 -0.96 9.24 -4.16
N VAL A 117 -1.69 8.50 -3.32
CA VAL A 117 -2.98 8.94 -2.76
C VAL A 117 -2.78 10.17 -1.86
N VAL A 118 -1.72 10.20 -1.04
CA VAL A 118 -1.37 11.37 -0.23
C VAL A 118 -1.05 12.58 -1.11
N VAL A 119 -0.26 12.40 -2.17
CA VAL A 119 0.05 13.47 -3.13
C VAL A 119 -1.23 14.02 -3.77
N GLN A 120 -2.19 13.15 -4.10
CA GLN A 120 -3.50 13.59 -4.60
C GLN A 120 -4.30 14.36 -3.54
N CYS A 121 -4.23 13.96 -2.26
CA CYS A 121 -4.83 14.73 -1.16
C CYS A 121 -4.22 16.14 -1.07
N VAL A 122 -2.90 16.28 -1.20
CA VAL A 122 -2.23 17.59 -1.25
C VAL A 122 -2.79 18.44 -2.38
N ARG A 123 -2.98 17.87 -3.58
CA ARG A 123 -3.56 18.57 -4.73
C ARG A 123 -4.98 19.06 -4.46
N LEU A 124 -5.78 18.25 -3.77
CA LEU A 124 -7.17 18.59 -3.43
C LEU A 124 -7.25 19.66 -2.33
N VAL A 125 -6.29 19.69 -1.41
CA VAL A 125 -6.22 20.68 -0.31
C VAL A 125 -5.61 22.00 -0.76
N GLY A 126 -4.45 21.98 -1.42
CA GLY A 126 -3.64 23.17 -1.72
C GLY A 126 -3.39 23.44 -3.20
N GLY A 127 -3.98 22.65 -4.10
CA GLY A 127 -3.86 22.83 -5.54
C GLY A 127 -2.58 22.27 -6.15
N TYR A 128 -2.44 22.49 -7.46
CA TYR A 128 -1.38 21.90 -8.29
C TYR A 128 0.04 22.32 -7.88
N GLU A 129 0.25 23.60 -7.56
CA GLU A 129 1.59 24.08 -7.21
C GLU A 129 2.09 23.50 -5.90
N LEU A 130 1.22 23.39 -4.88
CA LEU A 130 1.59 22.73 -3.63
C LEU A 130 1.93 21.25 -3.88
N MET A 131 1.09 20.54 -4.63
CA MET A 131 1.34 19.14 -5.01
C MET A 131 2.71 18.97 -5.68
N ARG A 132 3.07 19.83 -6.64
CA ARG A 132 4.38 19.78 -7.29
C ARG A 132 5.53 20.05 -6.34
N GLN A 133 5.36 20.98 -5.42
CA GLN A 133 6.40 21.36 -4.46
C GLN A 133 6.67 20.25 -3.46
N VAL A 134 5.63 19.63 -2.89
CA VAL A 134 5.79 18.68 -1.77
C VAL A 134 5.73 17.21 -2.20
N GLY A 135 5.27 16.90 -3.41
CA GLY A 135 5.12 15.53 -3.91
C GLY A 135 6.39 14.67 -3.76
N PRO A 136 7.58 15.16 -4.17
CA PRO A 136 8.83 14.43 -3.95
C PRO A 136 9.15 14.18 -2.47
N THR A 137 8.79 15.11 -1.58
CA THR A 137 8.98 14.96 -0.13
C THR A 137 8.05 13.91 0.45
N VAL A 138 6.78 13.87 0.01
CA VAL A 138 5.82 12.84 0.41
C VAL A 138 6.34 11.45 0.05
N ARG A 139 6.82 11.25 -1.19
CA ARG A 139 7.35 9.95 -1.62
C ARG A 139 8.54 9.49 -0.79
N ARG A 140 9.51 10.39 -0.55
CA ARG A 140 10.69 10.06 0.29
C ARG A 140 10.35 9.79 1.75
N PHE A 141 9.23 10.32 2.24
CA PHE A 141 8.83 10.11 3.62
C PHE A 141 8.25 8.71 3.84
N PHE A 142 7.44 8.23 2.90
CA PHE A 142 6.78 6.92 3.00
C PHE A 142 7.62 5.77 2.40
N HIS A 143 8.52 6.09 1.47
CA HIS A 143 9.44 5.14 0.84
C HIS A 143 10.88 5.41 1.31
N ASP A 144 11.19 4.98 2.53
CA ASP A 144 12.49 5.23 3.17
C ASP A 144 13.48 4.05 3.07
N GLU A 145 13.03 2.89 2.59
CA GLU A 145 13.87 1.74 2.27
C GLU A 145 14.66 1.97 0.97
N LEU A 146 15.92 1.54 0.93
CA LEU A 146 16.72 1.55 -0.30
C LEU A 146 16.46 0.28 -1.10
N LEU A 147 16.42 0.42 -2.43
CA LEU A 147 16.30 -0.74 -3.33
C LEU A 147 17.35 -1.82 -3.06
N SER A 148 18.59 -1.41 -2.75
CA SER A 148 19.67 -2.35 -2.44
C SER A 148 19.40 -3.17 -1.18
N ASP A 149 18.79 -2.55 -0.17
CA ASP A 149 18.51 -3.20 1.11
C ASP A 149 17.34 -4.18 0.95
N TYR A 150 16.32 -3.75 0.20
CA TYR A 150 15.18 -4.58 -0.18
C TYR A 150 15.62 -5.84 -0.94
N VAL A 151 16.41 -5.68 -2.01
CA VAL A 151 16.89 -6.82 -2.83
C VAL A 151 17.78 -7.76 -2.00
N ALA A 152 18.68 -7.21 -1.17
CA ALA A 152 19.54 -8.02 -0.29
C ALA A 152 18.75 -8.86 0.72
N GLY A 153 17.51 -8.47 1.05
CA GLY A 153 16.57 -9.25 1.86
C GLY A 153 16.31 -10.65 1.30
N PHE A 154 16.38 -10.83 -0.02
CA PHE A 154 16.11 -12.09 -0.72
C PHE A 154 17.36 -12.93 -1.02
N GLU A 155 18.57 -12.38 -0.86
CA GLU A 155 19.83 -13.05 -1.20
C GLU A 155 20.52 -13.74 -0.01
N ARG A 156 19.93 -13.66 1.19
CA ARG A 156 20.53 -14.26 2.38
C ARG A 156 20.61 -15.79 2.21
N PRO A 157 21.81 -16.41 2.33
CA PRO A 157 21.94 -17.85 2.17
C PRO A 157 21.07 -18.57 3.20
N VAL A 158 20.38 -19.62 2.76
CA VAL A 158 19.78 -20.61 3.64
C VAL A 158 20.95 -21.26 4.39
N ASP A 159 21.19 -20.86 5.64
CA ASP A 159 22.08 -21.61 6.52
C ASP A 159 21.49 -23.03 6.63
N GLY A 160 22.28 -24.03 6.21
CA GLY A 160 21.84 -25.40 6.03
C GLY A 160 21.42 -26.12 7.31
N ASP A 161 20.58 -27.14 7.10
CA ASP A 161 20.04 -28.16 8.01
C ASP A 161 19.03 -27.69 9.08
N ASP A 162 17.73 -27.85 8.80
CA ASP A 162 17.01 -29.09 9.17
C ASP A 162 15.53 -29.08 8.71
N ASP A 163 15.11 -30.21 8.15
CA ASP A 163 13.73 -30.71 7.95
C ASP A 163 12.82 -30.03 6.91
N GLN A 164 12.90 -30.52 5.67
CA GLN A 164 11.99 -30.18 4.58
C GLN A 164 10.61 -30.82 4.82
N ALA A 165 9.70 -30.12 5.47
CA ALA A 165 8.28 -30.34 5.26
C ALA A 165 7.92 -29.85 3.83
N PRO A 166 7.20 -30.61 3.01
CA PRO A 166 6.82 -30.15 1.68
C PRO A 166 5.93 -28.90 1.80
N ALA A 167 6.18 -27.91 0.95
CA ALA A 167 5.35 -26.73 0.83
C ALA A 167 3.88 -27.16 0.61
N PRO A 168 2.90 -26.47 1.22
CA PRO A 168 1.50 -26.76 0.93
C PRO A 168 1.26 -26.52 -0.57
N GLU A 169 0.74 -27.51 -1.27
CA GLU A 169 0.21 -27.35 -2.63
C GLU A 169 -0.91 -26.32 -2.59
N THR A 170 -0.58 -25.06 -2.87
CA THR A 170 -1.60 -24.07 -3.22
C THR A 170 -1.91 -24.26 -4.69
N ASP A 171 -2.99 -24.98 -4.95
CA ASP A 171 -3.59 -25.14 -6.28
C ASP A 171 -4.21 -23.79 -6.71
N HIS A 172 -3.35 -22.80 -6.95
CA HIS A 172 -3.75 -21.53 -7.56
C HIS A 172 -3.75 -21.72 -9.07
N VAL A 173 -4.89 -22.21 -9.56
CA VAL A 173 -5.25 -22.13 -10.98
C VAL A 173 -5.42 -20.66 -11.34
N TYR A 174 -4.34 -19.99 -11.73
CA TYR A 174 -4.45 -18.77 -12.51
C TYR A 174 -4.90 -19.18 -13.92
N PRO A 175 -5.96 -18.57 -14.47
CA PRO A 175 -6.30 -18.83 -15.87
C PRO A 175 -5.14 -18.36 -16.74
N GLU A 176 -4.50 -19.29 -17.44
CA GLU A 176 -3.57 -19.00 -18.52
C GLU A 176 -4.31 -18.19 -19.60
N ASP A 177 -3.64 -17.15 -20.09
CA ASP A 177 -3.97 -16.34 -21.27
C ASP A 177 -5.28 -15.51 -21.26
N VAL A 178 -5.15 -14.25 -20.82
CA VAL A 178 -6.07 -13.15 -21.23
C VAL A 178 -5.52 -12.39 -22.46
N SER A 179 -4.50 -12.93 -23.13
CA SER A 179 -3.87 -12.27 -24.29
C SER A 179 -4.68 -12.39 -25.59
N GLU A 180 -5.66 -13.29 -25.66
CA GLU A 180 -6.47 -13.53 -26.88
C GLU A 180 -7.78 -12.73 -26.98
N SER A 181 -8.26 -12.07 -25.91
CA SER A 181 -9.61 -11.44 -25.94
C SER A 181 -9.65 -9.95 -26.27
N LEU A 182 -8.56 -9.35 -26.80
CA LEU A 182 -8.51 -7.92 -27.15
C LEU A 182 -8.35 -7.61 -28.65
N GLN A 183 -8.55 -8.59 -29.54
CA GLN A 183 -8.44 -8.36 -31.00
C GLN A 183 -9.76 -8.35 -31.78
N GLU A 184 -10.93 -8.55 -31.15
CA GLU A 184 -12.22 -8.50 -31.85
C GLU A 184 -13.06 -7.31 -31.39
N ASP A 185 -12.69 -6.11 -31.83
CA ASP A 185 -13.66 -5.01 -32.04
C ASP A 185 -13.05 -3.93 -32.96
N LYS A 186 -12.79 -4.34 -34.21
CA LYS A 186 -12.72 -3.44 -35.35
C LYS A 186 -13.42 -4.10 -36.55
N ALA A 187 -14.72 -3.90 -36.65
CA ALA A 187 -15.48 -3.98 -37.89
C ALA A 187 -16.64 -2.98 -37.84
#